data_AF-A0AAU7D668-F1
#
_entry.id   AF-A0AAU7D668-F1
#
_cell.length_a   1.000
_cell.length_b   1.000
_cell.length_c   1.000
_cell.angle_alpha   90.00
_cell.angle_beta   90.00
_cell.angle_gamma   90.00
#
_symmetry.space_group_name_H-M   'P 1'
#
loop_
_entity.id
_entity.type
_entity.pdbx_description
1 polymer ?
#
loop_
_entity_poly.entity_id
_entity_poly.type
_entity_poly.pdbx_seq_one_letter_code
_entity_poly.pdbx_strand_id
1 'polypeptide(L)' 'MHYRNGREAKNGDKIVKLEGGKVVSFGVLHGATPGNDYCNGNIAVIQSASDYACMCDCLHVDDVAEIFAEKGLDRRPEGK' A
#
# COMPACT_ATOMS: atom_id res chain seq x y z
N MET A 1 -9.99 1.66 11.94
CA MET A 1 -9.41 1.69 10.59
C MET A 1 -7.94 1.36 10.68
N HIS A 2 -7.54 0.13 10.31
CA HIS A 2 -6.12 -0.26 10.32
C HIS A 2 -5.72 -0.84 8.97
N TYR A 3 -4.54 -0.45 8.50
CA TYR A 3 -3.87 -1.07 7.36
C TYR A 3 -3.62 -2.55 7.61
N ARG A 4 -3.20 -3.20 6.53
CA ARG A 4 -2.91 -4.62 6.51
C ARG A 4 -1.87 -5.09 7.55
N ASN A 5 -0.91 -4.23 7.89
CA ASN A 5 0.10 -4.50 8.92
C ASN A 5 -0.35 -4.09 10.34
N GLY A 6 -1.64 -3.81 10.55
CA GLY A 6 -2.18 -3.43 11.85
C GLY A 6 -1.95 -1.97 12.25
N ARG A 7 -1.28 -1.16 11.42
CA ARG A 7 -1.10 0.27 11.69
C ARG A 7 -2.42 1.03 11.49
N GLU A 8 -2.72 1.97 12.39
CA GLU A 8 -3.88 2.87 12.26
C GLU A 8 -3.81 3.67 10.95
N ALA A 9 -4.92 3.73 10.21
CA ALA A 9 -5.03 4.45 8.95
C ALA A 9 -5.63 5.85 9.13
N LYS A 10 -5.00 6.86 8.52
CA LYS A 10 -5.40 8.26 8.60
C LYS A 10 -5.51 8.89 7.21
N ASN A 11 -6.55 9.70 6.99
CA ASN A 11 -6.62 10.54 5.79
C ASN A 11 -5.37 11.44 5.74
N GLY A 12 -4.75 11.52 4.58
CA GLY A 12 -3.46 12.20 4.36
C GLY A 12 -2.24 11.27 4.36
N ASP A 13 -2.39 10.01 4.75
CA ASP A 13 -1.31 9.03 4.67
C ASP A 13 -0.93 8.72 3.21
N LYS A 14 0.38 8.65 2.93
CA LYS A 14 0.88 8.06 1.68
C LYS A 14 0.87 6.54 1.78
N ILE A 15 0.14 5.88 0.90
CA ILE A 15 -0.13 4.44 0.96
C ILE A 15 0.12 3.77 -0.39
N VAL A 16 0.38 2.46 -0.31
CA VAL A 16 0.40 1.55 -1.46
C VAL A 16 -0.77 0.59 -1.38
N LYS A 17 -1.40 0.30 -2.52
CA LYS A 17 -2.35 -0.81 -2.67
C LYS A 17 -1.57 -2.03 -3.15
N LEU A 18 -1.79 -3.16 -2.48
CA LEU A 18 -1.19 -4.44 -2.85
C LEU A 18 -2.21 -5.38 -3.49
N GLU A 19 -1.76 -6.14 -4.48
CA GLU A 19 -2.48 -7.28 -5.06
C GLU A 19 -1.51 -8.45 -5.22
N GLY A 20 -1.74 -9.55 -4.50
CA GLY A 20 -0.82 -10.68 -4.49
C GLY A 20 0.61 -10.32 -4.08
N GLY A 21 0.77 -9.36 -3.15
CA GLY A 21 2.09 -8.83 -2.75
C GLY A 21 2.70 -7.82 -3.71
N LYS A 22 2.10 -7.55 -4.88
CA LYS A 22 2.62 -6.54 -5.82
C LYS A 22 2.00 -5.17 -5.57
N VAL A 23 2.80 -4.11 -5.69
CA VAL A 23 2.30 -2.73 -5.63
C VAL A 23 1.56 -2.40 -6.92
N VAL A 24 0.26 -2.14 -6.82
CA VAL A 24 -0.61 -1.82 -7.98
C VAL A 24 -1.14 -0.39 -7.97
N SER A 25 -0.97 0.34 -6.87
CA SER A 25 -1.29 1.77 -6.78
C SER A 25 -0.47 2.41 -5.67
N PHE A 26 -0.13 3.68 -5.85
CA PHE A 26 0.54 4.53 -4.86
C PHE A 26 -0.12 5.91 -4.85
N GLY A 27 -0.37 6.44 -3.65
CA GLY A 27 -1.00 7.75 -3.52
C GLY A 27 -1.34 8.12 -2.08
N VAL A 28 -2.21 9.11 -1.92
CA VAL A 28 -2.65 9.61 -0.62
C VAL A 28 -4.04 9.06 -0.29
N LEU A 29 -4.22 8.49 0.91
CA LEU A 29 -5.53 8.09 1.43
C LEU A 29 -6.39 9.33 1.68
N HIS A 30 -7.62 9.35 1.17
CA HIS A 30 -8.60 10.39 1.50
C HIS A 30 -10.03 9.84 1.56
N GLY A 31 -10.92 10.57 2.22
CA GLY A 31 -12.33 10.19 2.31
C GLY A 31 -12.61 8.96 3.17
N ALA A 32 -11.65 8.47 3.95
CA ALA A 32 -11.86 7.38 4.91
C ALA A 32 -12.63 7.88 6.14
N THR A 33 -13.69 7.18 6.53
CA THR A 33 -14.44 7.43 7.77
C THR A 33 -13.83 6.69 8.97
N PRO A 34 -13.51 7.36 10.10
CA PRO A 34 -13.04 6.67 11.30
C PRO A 34 -14.01 5.59 11.79
N GLY A 35 -13.48 4.50 12.34
CA GLY A 35 -14.28 3.40 12.92
C GLY A 35 -14.85 2.38 11.92
N ASN A 36 -14.80 2.62 10.61
CA ASN A 36 -15.20 1.62 9.60
C ASN A 36 -13.99 0.87 9.07
N ASP A 37 -13.76 -0.37 9.49
CA ASP A 37 -12.59 -1.18 9.12
C ASP A 37 -12.66 -1.83 7.72
N TYR A 38 -13.74 -1.63 6.95
CA TYR A 38 -13.98 -2.32 5.66
C TYR A 38 -14.12 -1.34 4.49
N CYS A 39 -13.38 -1.59 3.39
CA CYS A 39 -13.49 -0.93 2.08
C CYS A 39 -13.84 0.57 2.12
N ASN A 40 -12.93 1.38 2.68
CA ASN A 40 -13.24 2.76 3.06
C ASN A 40 -12.21 3.75 2.51
N GLY A 41 -12.70 4.86 1.94
CA GLY A 41 -11.89 5.90 1.32
C GLY A 41 -11.42 5.59 -0.10
N ASN A 42 -10.62 6.48 -0.65
CA ASN A 42 -10.04 6.42 -1.98
C ASN A 42 -8.55 6.77 -1.93
N ILE A 43 -7.82 6.37 -2.99
CA ILE A 43 -6.41 6.71 -3.18
C ILE A 43 -6.34 7.82 -4.23
N ALA A 44 -5.92 9.01 -3.81
CA ALA A 44 -5.52 10.07 -4.74
C ALA A 44 -4.14 9.72 -5.29
N VAL A 45 -4.10 9.24 -6.54
CA VAL A 45 -2.86 8.80 -7.19
C VAL A 45 -1.86 9.94 -7.25
N ILE A 46 -0.65 9.70 -6.76
CA ILE A 46 0.47 10.62 -6.97
C ILE A 46 1.14 10.19 -8.26
N GLN A 47 0.98 10.97 -9.32
CA GLN A 47 1.73 10.78 -10.55
C GLN A 47 3.17 11.25 -10.30
N SER A 48 4.11 10.31 -10.28
CA SER A 48 5.53 10.67 -10.30
C SER A 48 5.83 11.38 -11.62
N ALA A 49 6.52 12.51 -11.56
CA ALA A 49 7.21 13.02 -12.73
C ALA A 49 8.20 11.96 -13.24
N SER A 50 8.75 12.12 -14.44
CA SER A 50 9.82 11.23 -14.91
C SER A 50 10.98 11.33 -13.90
N ASP A 51 11.19 10.26 -13.15
CA ASP A 51 12.18 10.19 -12.08
C ASP A 51 13.44 9.46 -12.57
N TYR A 52 14.57 9.70 -11.93
CA TYR A 52 15.83 9.04 -12.28
C TYR A 52 15.97 7.72 -11.54
N ALA A 53 16.17 6.63 -12.28
CA ALA A 53 16.33 5.30 -11.70
C ALA A 53 17.82 5.02 -11.37
N CYS A 54 18.22 5.29 -10.13
CA CYS A 54 19.49 4.82 -9.60
C CYS A 54 19.38 3.34 -9.21
N MET A 55 20.19 2.46 -9.81
CA MET A 55 20.14 1.01 -9.54
C MET A 55 20.54 0.62 -8.11
N CYS A 56 21.19 1.51 -7.37
CA CYS A 56 21.47 1.31 -5.95
C CYS A 56 20.23 1.53 -5.06
N ASP A 57 19.25 2.30 -5.54
CA ASP A 57 18.07 2.73 -4.78
C ASP A 57 16.78 2.04 -5.26
N CYS A 58 16.86 1.24 -6.32
CA CYS A 58 15.73 0.58 -6.96
C CYS A 58 15.75 -0.93 -6.69
N LEU A 59 14.59 -1.51 -6.42
CA LEU A 59 14.37 -2.96 -6.36
C LEU A 59 13.43 -3.40 -7.46
N HIS A 60 13.60 -4.63 -7.95
CA HIS A 60 12.63 -5.23 -8.85
C HIS A 60 11.31 -5.48 -8.10
N VAL A 61 10.17 -5.28 -8.77
CA VAL A 61 8.85 -5.37 -8.12
C VAL A 61 8.53 -6.78 -7.62
N ASP A 62 9.06 -7.81 -8.28
CA ASP A 62 8.88 -9.19 -7.84
C ASP A 62 9.66 -9.50 -6.56
N ASP A 63 10.89 -8.98 -6.42
CA ASP A 63 11.68 -9.15 -5.20
C ASP A 63 10.99 -8.46 -4.01
N VAL A 64 10.37 -7.29 -4.23
CA VAL A 64 9.56 -6.60 -3.21
C VAL A 64 8.34 -7.44 -2.83
N ALA A 65 7.69 -8.09 -3.80
CA ALA A 65 6.55 -8.96 -3.54
C ALA A 65 6.93 -10.21 -2.72
N GLU A 66 8.10 -10.79 -2.97
CA GLU A 66 8.66 -11.89 -2.17
C GLU A 66 8.93 -11.45 -0.73
N ILE A 67 9.56 -10.27 -0.52
CA ILE A 67 9.77 -9.70 0.83
C ILE A 67 8.43 -9.50 1.55
N PHE A 68 7.39 -9.05 0.86
CA PHE A 68 6.06 -8.94 1.46
C PHE A 68 5.49 -10.31 1.82
N ALA A 69 5.64 -11.32 0.97
CA ALA A 69 5.20 -12.68 1.27
C ALA A 69 5.91 -13.26 2.51
N GLU A 70 7.21 -13.04 2.67
CA GLU A 70 7.97 -13.45 3.86
C GLU A 70 7.41 -12.83 5.15
N LYS A 71 6.82 -11.63 5.07
CA LYS A 71 6.18 -10.94 6.19
C LYS A 71 4.67 -11.24 6.31
N GLY A 72 4.11 -12.12 5.48
CA GLY A 72 2.67 -12.37 5.40
C GLY A 72 1.84 -11.18 4.89
N LEU A 73 2.51 -10.24 4.20
CA LEU A 73 1.97 -9.04 3.56
C LEU A 73 1.60 -9.26 2.08
N ASP A 74 1.53 -10.51 1.61
CA ASP A 74 0.94 -10.98 0.34
C ASP A 74 -0.58 -11.34 0.38
N ARG A 75 -1.07 -12.06 1.40
CA ARG A 75 -2.48 -12.45 1.68
C ARG A 75 -3.41 -11.50 2.47
N ARG A 76 -4.65 -11.28 2.03
CA ARG A 76 -5.65 -10.48 2.80
C ARG A 76 -5.75 -10.96 4.26
N PRO A 77 -5.77 -10.04 5.25
CA PRO A 77 -5.98 -10.41 6.65
C PRO A 77 -7.33 -11.12 6.85
N GLU A 78 -7.35 -12.15 7.68
CA GLU A 78 -8.59 -12.86 8.03
C GLU A 78 -9.57 -11.89 8.73
N GLY A 79 -10.84 -11.95 8.35
CA GLY A 79 -11.90 -11.11 8.93
C GLY A 79 -11.90 -9.64 8.45
N LYS A 80 -11.15 -9.28 7.39
CA LYS A 80 -11.12 -7.95 6.75
C LYS A 80 -11.34 -8.02 5.22
#